data_AF-A0A1F9WPA3-F1
#
_entry.id   AF-A0A1F9WPA3-F1
#
_cell.length_a   1.000
_cell.length_b   1.000
_cell.length_c   1.000
_cell.angle_alpha   90.00
_cell.angle_beta   90.00
_cell.angle_gamma   90.00
#
_symmetry.space_group_name_H-M   'P 1'
#
loop_
_entity.id
_entity.type
_entity.pdbx_description
1 polymer ?
#
loop_
_entity_poly.entity_id
_entity_poly.type
_entity_poly.pdbx_seq_one_letter_code
_entity_poly.pdbx_strand_id
1 'polypeptide(L)'
;MINKIVAAFACLGFAAQAGAEINFDKGIDVKSVIEQAVNSDLKGPYPQYGPSRVRVTRECKSFSFGPSAFAQASERAYLNSTEYIEECRFRPDPPPPPVTPPVPNPNHPPKPGKPGHDKDFSQPGYPGVYPGNPNDFGPHGNYSYPGTQYGQHGTWYCHERVSQTFRATAQLNIAPRQLYPWESESFDVCMEGNRVDLDPRHSPYRYSERREGMYDITFNLTPNYRTPTAPDSNGLYSTEFSYKEGKFTLRVGDKWASEYAGEKVMVKVELFKDGFLFFNSSKGEKEFNFDASNGYELVFAESDMIKTKEFVDDSNDMRGPKKYYVKWGFRRIGSVSNNEYVNKGSTDKIAI
;
A
#
# COMPACT_ATOMS: atom_id res chain seq x y z
N MET A 1 -24.61 6.79 -17.57
CA MET A 1 -24.50 6.82 -19.05
C MET A 1 -23.54 7.89 -19.56
N ILE A 2 -23.46 9.06 -18.93
CA ILE A 2 -22.56 10.17 -19.37
C ILE A 2 -21.08 9.74 -19.46
N ASN A 3 -20.57 8.97 -18.50
CA ASN A 3 -19.16 8.52 -18.51
C ASN A 3 -18.79 7.62 -19.71
N LYS A 4 -19.75 6.85 -20.25
CA LYS A 4 -19.53 5.97 -21.41
C LYS A 4 -19.38 6.77 -22.72
N ILE A 5 -20.13 7.86 -22.84
CA ILE A 5 -20.08 8.76 -24.01
C ILE A 5 -18.77 9.57 -24.00
N VAL A 6 -18.35 10.06 -22.82
CA VAL A 6 -17.11 10.84 -22.67
C VAL A 6 -15.87 10.00 -23.00
N ALA A 7 -15.81 8.73 -22.59
CA ALA A 7 -14.69 7.85 -22.93
C ALA A 7 -14.59 7.56 -24.45
N ALA A 8 -15.73 7.33 -25.11
CA ALA A 8 -15.78 7.12 -26.55
C ALA A 8 -15.32 8.37 -27.34
N PHE A 9 -15.71 9.58 -26.91
CA PHE A 9 -15.24 10.82 -27.53
C PHE A 9 -13.77 11.12 -27.23
N ALA A 10 -13.25 10.77 -26.04
CA ALA A 10 -11.83 10.93 -25.72
C ALA A 10 -10.95 10.03 -26.61
N CYS A 11 -11.34 8.76 -26.83
CA CYS A 11 -10.62 7.85 -27.73
C CYS A 11 -10.61 8.34 -29.19
N LEU A 12 -11.70 8.95 -29.67
CA LEU A 12 -11.77 9.57 -30.99
C LEU A 12 -10.87 10.83 -31.10
N GLY A 13 -10.72 11.59 -30.01
CA GLY A 13 -9.85 12.77 -29.96
C GLY A 13 -8.36 12.44 -30.04
N PHE A 14 -7.90 11.40 -29.35
CA PHE A 14 -6.48 10.98 -29.38
C PHE A 14 -6.06 10.34 -30.71
N ALA A 15 -6.99 9.65 -31.39
CA ALA A 15 -6.77 9.12 -32.74
C ALA A 15 -6.45 10.22 -33.77
N ALA A 16 -7.06 11.41 -33.62
CA ALA A 16 -6.90 12.51 -34.57
C ALA A 16 -5.54 13.24 -34.45
N GLN A 17 -4.89 13.22 -33.28
CA GLN A 17 -3.62 13.93 -33.07
C GLN A 17 -2.38 13.05 -33.28
N ALA A 18 -2.51 11.72 -33.26
CA ALA A 18 -1.35 10.83 -33.33
C ALA A 18 -0.86 10.52 -34.75
N GLY A 19 -1.54 10.97 -35.82
CA GLY A 19 -1.16 10.64 -37.20
C GLY A 19 -1.12 9.13 -37.51
N ALA A 20 -1.61 8.29 -36.60
CA ALA A 20 -1.74 6.87 -36.80
C ALA A 20 -2.93 6.66 -37.74
N GLU A 21 -2.67 6.09 -38.90
CA GLU A 21 -3.69 5.68 -39.86
C GLU A 21 -4.51 4.55 -39.23
N ILE A 22 -5.56 4.91 -38.48
CA ILE A 22 -6.48 3.95 -37.89
C ILE A 22 -7.30 3.38 -39.04
N ASN A 23 -6.99 2.15 -39.43
CA ASN A 23 -7.76 1.41 -40.41
C ASN A 23 -9.11 1.01 -39.78
N PHE A 24 -10.15 1.80 -40.06
CA PHE A 24 -11.53 1.56 -39.60
C PHE A 24 -12.19 0.33 -40.25
N ASP A 25 -11.58 -0.28 -41.28
CA ASP A 25 -12.06 -1.52 -41.90
C ASP A 25 -11.71 -2.76 -41.07
N LYS A 26 -10.77 -2.64 -40.13
CA LYS A 26 -10.59 -3.63 -39.07
C LYS A 26 -11.62 -3.32 -37.99
N GLY A 27 -12.81 -3.89 -38.15
CA GLY A 27 -13.95 -3.70 -37.24
C GLY A 27 -13.51 -3.58 -35.79
N ILE A 28 -13.68 -2.39 -35.23
CA ILE A 28 -13.35 -2.12 -33.83
C ILE A 28 -14.26 -3.03 -33.01
N ASP A 29 -13.66 -3.95 -32.25
CA ASP A 29 -14.39 -4.75 -31.30
C ASP A 29 -14.84 -3.85 -30.13
N VAL A 30 -15.99 -3.19 -30.34
CA VAL A 30 -16.64 -2.31 -29.38
C VAL A 30 -16.84 -3.03 -28.05
N LYS A 31 -17.01 -4.37 -28.06
CA LYS A 31 -17.16 -5.15 -26.83
C LYS A 31 -15.84 -5.18 -26.05
N SER A 32 -14.71 -5.44 -26.71
CA SER A 32 -13.39 -5.40 -26.08
C SER A 32 -13.04 -4.02 -25.51
N VAL A 33 -13.40 -2.93 -26.23
CA VAL A 33 -13.15 -1.56 -25.77
C VAL A 33 -14.05 -1.19 -24.60
N ILE A 34 -15.33 -1.61 -24.61
CA ILE A 34 -16.22 -1.43 -23.47
C ILE A 34 -15.73 -2.24 -22.27
N GLU A 35 -15.30 -3.48 -22.47
CA GLU A 35 -14.74 -4.31 -21.40
C GLU A 35 -13.45 -3.69 -20.83
N GLN A 36 -12.56 -3.16 -21.68
CA GLN A 36 -11.39 -2.41 -21.24
C GLN A 36 -11.75 -1.10 -20.54
N ALA A 37 -12.77 -0.36 -20.99
CA ALA A 37 -13.19 0.90 -20.39
C ALA A 37 -13.99 0.73 -19.09
N VAL A 38 -14.69 -0.39 -18.92
CA VAL A 38 -15.37 -0.76 -17.66
C VAL A 38 -14.35 -1.27 -16.63
N ASN A 39 -13.28 -1.93 -17.09
CA ASN A 39 -12.21 -2.42 -16.23
C ASN A 39 -11.08 -1.41 -16.02
N SER A 40 -11.02 -0.33 -16.81
CA SER A 40 -10.03 0.71 -16.60
C SER A 40 -10.49 1.56 -15.42
N ASP A 41 -9.73 1.44 -14.34
CA ASP A 41 -9.89 2.19 -13.11
C ASP A 41 -9.45 3.66 -13.29
N LEU A 42 -9.85 4.25 -14.42
CA LEU A 42 -9.57 5.62 -14.80
C LEU A 42 -10.39 6.51 -13.86
N LYS A 43 -9.79 6.81 -12.71
CA LYS A 43 -10.24 7.85 -11.79
C LYS A 43 -10.37 9.12 -12.62
N GLY A 44 -11.60 9.47 -12.97
CA GLY A 44 -11.87 10.67 -13.76
C GLY A 44 -11.17 11.85 -13.08
N PRO A 45 -10.43 12.69 -13.84
CA PRO A 45 -9.69 13.80 -13.25
C PRO A 45 -10.65 14.59 -12.36
N TYR A 46 -10.20 14.95 -11.17
CA TYR A 46 -10.96 15.92 -10.38
C TYR A 46 -11.18 17.14 -11.28
N PRO A 47 -12.41 17.68 -11.36
CA PRO A 47 -12.63 18.91 -12.11
C PRO A 47 -11.57 19.92 -11.64
N GLN A 48 -10.70 20.36 -12.55
CA GLN A 48 -9.73 21.39 -12.23
C GLN A 48 -10.51 22.67 -11.94
N TYR A 49 -10.69 22.98 -10.66
CA TYR A 49 -11.41 24.16 -10.19
C TYR A 49 -10.56 25.42 -10.38
N GLY A 50 -10.39 25.87 -11.63
CA GLY A 50 -9.76 27.16 -11.93
C GLY A 50 -8.35 27.34 -11.33
N PRO A 51 -7.89 28.59 -11.13
CA PRO A 51 -6.56 28.89 -10.60
C PRO A 51 -6.42 28.62 -9.09
N SER A 52 -7.51 28.29 -8.39
CA SER A 52 -7.50 28.03 -6.95
C SER A 52 -7.06 26.60 -6.69
N ARG A 53 -6.04 26.43 -5.84
CA ARG A 53 -5.60 25.10 -5.41
C ARG A 53 -6.65 24.55 -4.44
N VAL A 54 -7.23 23.41 -4.81
CA VAL A 54 -8.14 22.65 -3.96
C VAL A 54 -7.36 21.48 -3.38
N ARG A 55 -7.42 21.32 -2.05
CA ARG A 55 -6.83 20.19 -1.34
C ARG A 55 -7.94 19.46 -0.60
N VAL A 56 -7.87 18.13 -0.55
CA VAL A 56 -8.82 17.30 0.18
C VAL A 56 -8.07 16.41 1.17
N THR A 57 -8.61 16.20 2.36
CA THR A 57 -8.05 15.21 3.30
C THR A 57 -8.48 13.81 2.88
N ARG A 58 -7.63 12.82 3.13
CA ARG A 58 -7.98 11.41 2.93
C ARG A 58 -8.09 10.71 4.28
N GLU A 59 -9.25 10.13 4.58
CA GLU A 59 -9.44 9.25 5.74
C GLU A 59 -9.64 7.82 5.27
N CYS A 60 -8.92 6.86 5.85
CA CYS A 60 -9.04 5.44 5.54
C CYS A 60 -9.45 4.63 6.77
N LYS A 61 -10.27 3.60 6.56
CA LYS A 61 -10.60 2.57 7.56
C LYS A 61 -10.21 1.21 7.02
N SER A 62 -9.42 0.49 7.81
CA SER A 62 -8.97 -0.85 7.48
C SER A 62 -9.94 -1.89 8.04
N PHE A 63 -10.28 -2.86 7.21
CA PHE A 63 -11.10 -4.00 7.56
C PHE A 63 -10.28 -5.26 7.37
N SER A 64 -10.40 -6.21 8.30
CA SER A 64 -9.73 -7.50 8.19
C SER A 64 -10.69 -8.65 8.40
N PHE A 65 -10.50 -9.70 7.61
CA PHE A 65 -11.30 -10.92 7.65
C PHE A 65 -10.36 -12.12 7.76
N GLY A 66 -10.58 -12.93 8.78
CA GLY A 66 -9.88 -14.20 8.98
C GLY A 66 -10.58 -15.36 8.26
N PRO A 67 -10.05 -16.58 8.43
CA PRO A 67 -10.60 -17.76 7.80
C PRO A 67 -12.05 -18.02 8.19
N SER A 68 -12.94 -18.01 7.20
CA SER A 68 -14.34 -18.42 7.35
C SER A 68 -14.85 -18.99 6.03
N ALA A 69 -15.85 -19.87 6.10
CA ALA A 69 -16.50 -20.47 4.93
C ALA A 69 -17.85 -19.81 4.59
N PHE A 70 -18.24 -18.74 5.29
CA PHE A 70 -19.56 -18.12 5.18
C PHE A 70 -19.47 -16.66 4.74
N ALA A 71 -20.61 -16.10 4.34
CA ALA A 71 -20.71 -14.69 3.99
C ALA A 71 -20.43 -13.83 5.23
N GLN A 72 -19.53 -12.87 5.11
CA GLN A 72 -19.13 -11.99 6.20
C GLN A 72 -19.48 -10.55 5.87
N ALA A 73 -20.02 -9.84 6.84
CA ALA A 73 -20.17 -8.40 6.77
C ALA A 73 -19.24 -7.76 7.81
N SER A 74 -18.55 -6.68 7.45
CA SER A 74 -17.86 -5.85 8.43
C SER A 74 -18.86 -5.07 9.29
N GLU A 75 -18.38 -4.49 10.37
CA GLU A 75 -19.07 -3.35 10.97
C GLU A 75 -19.11 -2.18 9.99
N ARG A 76 -20.06 -1.27 10.18
CA ARG A 76 -20.17 -0.04 9.41
C ARG A 76 -19.22 1.00 9.98
N ALA A 77 -18.32 1.53 9.17
CA ALA A 77 -17.36 2.54 9.58
C ALA A 77 -17.77 3.93 9.08
N TYR A 78 -17.49 4.96 9.88
CA TYR A 78 -17.67 6.36 9.49
C TYR A 78 -16.39 6.89 8.84
N LEU A 79 -16.56 7.66 7.78
CA LEU A 79 -15.51 8.31 7.01
C LEU A 79 -15.82 9.79 6.86
N ASN A 80 -14.78 10.61 6.86
CA ASN A 80 -14.84 12.04 6.73
C ASN A 80 -13.70 12.54 5.84
N SER A 81 -14.01 13.47 4.95
CA SER A 81 -13.02 14.21 4.17
C SER A 81 -13.37 15.69 4.16
N THR A 82 -12.38 16.54 4.40
CA THR A 82 -12.53 17.99 4.36
C THR A 82 -11.80 18.55 3.14
N GLU A 83 -12.52 19.33 2.35
CA GLU A 83 -11.99 20.13 1.26
C GLU A 83 -11.53 21.49 1.80
N TYR A 84 -10.32 21.87 1.41
CA TYR A 84 -9.69 23.14 1.67
C TYR A 84 -9.51 23.87 0.34
N ILE A 85 -9.94 25.14 0.32
CA ILE A 85 -9.67 26.04 -0.79
C ILE A 85 -8.56 26.98 -0.35
N GLU A 86 -7.52 27.07 -1.17
CA GLU A 86 -6.48 28.07 -1.01
C GLU A 86 -6.96 29.43 -1.52
N GLU A 87 -6.92 30.42 -0.64
CA GLU A 87 -7.20 31.81 -0.97
C GLU A 87 -5.94 32.65 -0.87
N CYS A 88 -5.50 33.16 -2.02
CA CYS A 88 -4.35 34.04 -2.14
C CYS A 88 -4.79 35.48 -2.42
N ARG A 89 -4.27 36.42 -1.63
CA ARG A 89 -4.43 37.86 -1.85
C ARG A 89 -3.09 38.48 -2.20
N PHE A 90 -3.01 39.14 -3.34
CA PHE A 90 -1.82 39.88 -3.74
C PHE A 90 -1.77 41.25 -3.06
N ARG A 91 -0.61 41.64 -2.54
CA ARG A 91 -0.33 42.98 -2.04
C ARG A 91 0.84 43.56 -2.84
N PRO A 92 0.63 44.61 -3.65
CA PRO A 92 1.71 45.22 -4.43
C PRO A 92 2.75 45.90 -3.53
N ASP A 93 3.96 46.04 -4.05
CA ASP A 93 5.07 46.77 -3.44
C ASP A 93 5.45 48.00 -4.30
N PRO A 94 5.32 49.24 -3.79
CA PRO A 94 4.82 49.62 -2.47
C PRO A 94 3.31 49.35 -2.30
N PRO A 95 2.81 49.20 -1.06
CA PRO A 95 1.39 49.00 -0.82
C PRO A 95 0.57 50.20 -1.34
N PRO A 96 -0.70 49.99 -1.74
CA PRO A 96 -1.55 51.06 -2.22
C PRO A 96 -1.65 52.17 -1.17
N PRO A 97 -1.67 53.46 -1.56
CA PRO A 97 -1.89 54.53 -0.60
C PRO A 97 -3.21 54.29 0.15
N PRO A 98 -3.27 54.59 1.47
CA PRO A 98 -4.49 54.41 2.24
C PRO A 98 -5.64 55.17 1.58
N VAL A 99 -6.80 54.53 1.44
CA VAL A 99 -8.00 55.16 0.90
C VAL A 99 -8.28 56.40 1.75
N THR A 100 -8.30 57.58 1.15
CA THR A 100 -8.65 58.81 1.87
C THR A 100 -10.03 58.60 2.48
N PRO A 101 -10.22 58.82 3.79
CA PRO A 101 -11.52 58.64 4.41
C PRO A 101 -12.54 59.47 3.63
N PRO A 102 -13.73 58.91 3.34
CA PRO A 102 -14.75 59.64 2.61
C PRO A 102 -14.96 60.97 3.33
N VAL A 103 -14.84 62.07 2.58
CA VAL A 103 -15.11 63.41 3.09
C VAL A 103 -16.50 63.36 3.72
N PRO A 104 -16.66 63.71 5.02
CA PRO A 104 -17.95 63.64 5.69
C PRO A 104 -18.98 64.37 4.83
N ASN A 105 -20.01 63.66 4.36
CA ASN A 105 -21.11 64.31 3.65
C ASN A 105 -21.81 65.23 4.67
N PRO A 106 -21.77 66.57 4.49
CA PRO A 106 -22.29 67.50 5.49
C PRO A 106 -23.79 67.35 5.75
N ASN A 107 -24.53 66.64 4.88
CA ASN A 107 -25.97 66.45 4.99
C ASN A 107 -26.42 65.17 5.72
N HIS A 108 -25.49 64.34 6.20
CA HIS A 108 -25.85 63.16 7.00
C HIS A 108 -25.33 63.30 8.44
N PRO A 109 -26.22 63.45 9.45
CA PRO A 109 -25.80 63.45 10.84
C PRO A 109 -25.11 62.11 11.17
N PRO A 110 -24.00 62.13 11.93
CA PRO A 110 -23.23 60.95 12.26
C PRO A 110 -24.12 59.92 12.96
N LYS A 111 -24.20 58.71 12.39
CA LYS A 111 -24.87 57.59 13.07
C LYS A 111 -24.10 57.29 14.37
N PRO A 112 -24.78 57.11 15.51
CA PRO A 112 -24.13 56.76 16.77
C PRO A 112 -23.30 55.50 16.57
N GLY A 113 -22.00 55.61 16.88
CA GLY A 113 -21.04 54.52 16.72
C GLY A 113 -21.48 53.31 17.53
N LYS A 114 -21.57 52.14 16.87
CA LYS A 114 -21.74 50.88 17.59
C LYS A 114 -20.48 50.63 18.44
N PRO A 115 -20.61 50.17 19.70
CA PRO A 115 -19.48 49.82 20.55
C PRO A 115 -18.54 48.86 19.82
N GLY A 116 -17.25 49.22 19.79
CA GLY A 116 -16.23 48.52 19.04
C GLY A 116 -16.07 47.07 19.49
N HIS A 117 -16.01 46.16 18.51
CA HIS A 117 -15.42 44.85 18.72
C HIS A 117 -13.94 44.98 18.35
N ASP A 118 -13.09 45.20 19.34
CA ASP A 118 -11.65 45.05 19.21
C ASP A 118 -11.35 43.57 18.94
N LYS A 119 -10.99 43.24 17.70
CA LYS A 119 -10.28 42.01 17.38
C LYS A 119 -9.01 42.39 16.66
N ASP A 120 -7.97 42.61 17.47
CA ASP A 120 -6.57 42.57 17.05
C ASP A 120 -6.27 41.21 16.42
N PHE A 121 -6.18 41.17 15.09
CA PHE A 121 -5.61 40.07 14.33
C PHE A 121 -4.12 40.33 14.05
N SER A 122 -3.37 40.74 15.07
CA SER A 122 -1.94 41.05 14.93
C SER A 122 -1.08 40.14 15.79
N GLN A 123 -0.83 38.91 15.31
CA GLN A 123 0.49 38.27 15.44
C GLN A 123 0.72 37.31 14.24
N PRO A 124 1.63 37.64 13.31
CA PRO A 124 2.14 36.69 12.33
C PRO A 124 3.29 35.92 12.96
N GLY A 125 2.99 34.78 13.59
CA GLY A 125 3.99 33.74 13.79
C GLY A 125 4.28 33.11 12.44
N TYR A 126 5.45 33.39 11.85
CA TYR A 126 5.95 32.67 10.68
C TYR A 126 6.11 31.19 11.04
N PRO A 127 5.36 30.26 10.42
CA PRO A 127 5.74 28.86 10.48
C PRO A 127 7.02 28.72 9.67
N GLY A 128 8.09 28.29 10.34
CA GLY A 128 9.36 27.99 9.69
C GLY A 128 9.14 27.06 8.50
N VAL A 129 9.94 27.28 7.45
CA VAL A 129 10.08 26.35 6.33
C VAL A 129 10.39 24.98 6.93
N TYR A 130 9.41 24.09 6.96
CA TYR A 130 9.62 22.69 7.34
C TYR A 130 10.11 21.96 6.09
N PRO A 131 11.40 21.58 5.99
CA PRO A 131 11.81 20.52 5.07
C PRO A 131 11.35 19.19 5.68
N GLY A 132 10.05 18.93 5.64
CA GLY A 132 9.43 17.83 6.38
C GLY A 132 8.36 17.14 5.55
N ASN A 133 8.73 16.00 4.98
CA ASN A 133 7.87 14.95 4.43
C ASN A 133 6.86 15.39 3.33
N PRO A 134 7.06 15.01 2.05
CA PRO A 134 6.08 15.28 0.97
C PRO A 134 4.70 14.62 1.20
N ASN A 135 4.55 13.80 2.24
CA ASN A 135 3.29 13.19 2.65
C ASN A 135 2.63 13.88 3.85
N ASP A 136 3.15 15.02 4.33
CA ASP A 136 2.51 15.77 5.41
C ASP A 136 1.38 16.64 4.83
N PHE A 137 0.21 16.02 4.65
CA PHE A 137 -1.02 16.67 4.18
C PHE A 137 -1.72 17.50 5.27
N GLY A 138 -0.98 17.98 6.27
CA GLY A 138 -1.48 18.96 7.23
C GLY A 138 -1.94 20.24 6.52
N PRO A 139 -2.83 21.05 7.13
CA PRO A 139 -3.17 22.34 6.58
C PRO A 139 -1.90 23.15 6.37
N HIS A 140 -1.64 23.55 5.12
CA HIS A 140 -0.59 24.51 4.83
C HIS A 140 -1.07 25.80 5.50
N GLY A 141 -0.51 26.09 6.69
CA GLY A 141 -0.84 27.29 7.43
C GLY A 141 -0.61 28.55 6.58
N ASN A 142 -0.94 29.72 7.14
CA ASN A 142 -0.75 30.98 6.43
C ASN A 142 0.69 31.09 5.91
N TYR A 143 0.84 31.31 4.60
CA TYR A 143 2.14 31.43 3.95
C TYR A 143 2.14 32.57 2.93
N SER A 144 3.33 33.04 2.58
CA SER A 144 3.47 34.14 1.63
C SER A 144 4.65 33.92 0.69
N TYR A 145 4.52 34.36 -0.56
CA TYR A 145 5.60 34.28 -1.54
C TYR A 145 5.62 35.51 -2.47
N PRO A 146 6.78 35.97 -2.96
CA PRO A 146 6.86 37.08 -3.89
C PRO A 146 6.27 36.68 -5.26
N GLY A 147 5.63 37.63 -5.95
CA GLY A 147 5.10 37.39 -7.28
C GLY A 147 4.74 38.68 -8.01
N THR A 148 4.17 38.53 -9.20
CA THR A 148 3.70 39.62 -10.05
C THR A 148 2.24 39.43 -10.42
N GLN A 149 1.44 40.49 -10.33
CA GLN A 149 0.05 40.51 -10.79
C GLN A 149 -0.19 41.78 -11.60
N TYR A 150 -0.71 41.65 -12.82
CA TYR A 150 -0.98 42.78 -13.73
C TYR A 150 0.21 43.76 -13.90
N GLY A 151 1.45 43.25 -13.94
CA GLY A 151 2.67 44.05 -14.12
C GLY A 151 3.21 44.72 -12.86
N GLN A 152 2.56 44.56 -11.70
CA GLN A 152 3.06 45.05 -10.42
C GLN A 152 3.81 43.93 -9.68
N HIS A 153 4.96 44.24 -9.10
CA HIS A 153 5.67 43.36 -8.17
C HIS A 153 5.04 43.44 -6.78
N GLY A 154 5.03 42.34 -6.03
CA GLY A 154 4.44 42.30 -4.70
C GLY A 154 4.56 40.93 -4.03
N THR A 155 3.78 40.73 -2.97
CA THR A 155 3.73 39.48 -2.22
C THR A 155 2.32 38.90 -2.24
N TRP A 156 2.21 37.62 -2.56
CA TRP A 156 1.00 36.83 -2.37
C TRP A 156 0.92 36.36 -0.92
N TYR A 157 -0.22 36.60 -0.27
CA TYR A 157 -0.55 36.09 1.05
C TYR A 157 -1.62 35.03 0.87
N CYS A 158 -1.24 33.78 1.08
CA CYS A 158 -2.10 32.62 0.90
C CYS A 158 -2.46 32.01 2.25
N HIS A 159 -3.69 31.53 2.34
CA HIS A 159 -4.14 30.73 3.46
C HIS A 159 -5.17 29.72 2.96
N GLU A 160 -5.20 28.56 3.60
CA GLU A 160 -6.25 27.59 3.39
C GLU A 160 -7.46 27.94 4.26
N ARG A 161 -8.67 27.83 3.68
CA ARG A 161 -9.90 27.79 4.45
C ARG A 161 -10.68 26.53 4.16
N VAL A 162 -11.40 26.04 5.17
CA VAL A 162 -12.36 24.95 5.00
C VAL A 162 -13.45 25.40 4.03
N SER A 163 -13.65 24.60 2.98
CA SER A 163 -14.70 24.79 1.98
C SER A 163 -15.92 23.95 2.34
N GLN A 164 -15.76 22.62 2.26
CA GLN A 164 -16.81 21.65 2.49
C GLN A 164 -16.26 20.47 3.29
N THR A 165 -17.14 19.84 4.06
CA THR A 165 -16.84 18.60 4.76
C THR A 165 -17.79 17.53 4.25
N PHE A 166 -17.23 16.46 3.72
CA PHE A 166 -17.94 15.30 3.20
C PHE A 166 -17.91 14.20 4.24
N ARG A 167 -19.05 13.52 4.40
CA ARG A 167 -19.18 12.39 5.32
C ARG A 167 -19.83 11.23 4.60
N ALA A 168 -19.36 10.03 4.89
CA ALA A 168 -19.97 8.80 4.42
C ALA A 168 -19.85 7.71 5.49
N THR A 169 -20.72 6.72 5.40
CA THR A 169 -20.56 5.44 6.08
C THR A 169 -20.23 4.37 5.05
N ALA A 170 -19.41 3.40 5.42
CA ALA A 170 -19.04 2.29 4.55
C ALA A 170 -19.13 0.96 5.29
N GLN A 171 -19.61 -0.06 4.59
CA GLN A 171 -19.61 -1.45 5.04
C GLN A 171 -19.11 -2.35 3.91
N LEU A 172 -18.36 -3.40 4.27
CA LEU A 172 -17.95 -4.44 3.34
C LEU A 172 -18.82 -5.68 3.56
N ASN A 173 -19.41 -6.19 2.48
CA ASN A 173 -20.12 -7.46 2.45
C ASN A 173 -19.36 -8.42 1.54
N ILE A 174 -18.75 -9.44 2.10
CA ILE A 174 -17.97 -10.42 1.35
C ILE A 174 -18.75 -11.72 1.23
N ALA A 175 -18.97 -12.16 0.00
CA ALA A 175 -19.61 -13.43 -0.29
C ALA A 175 -18.80 -14.63 0.29
N PRO A 176 -19.42 -15.81 0.45
CA PRO A 176 -18.74 -17.00 0.94
C PRO A 176 -17.52 -17.36 0.07
N ARG A 177 -16.44 -17.76 0.73
CA ARG A 177 -15.16 -18.18 0.12
C ARG A 177 -14.40 -19.06 1.10
N GLN A 178 -13.33 -19.70 0.65
CA GLN A 178 -12.48 -20.53 1.51
C GLN A 178 -11.09 -19.91 1.62
N LEU A 179 -10.72 -19.50 2.82
CA LEU A 179 -9.36 -19.08 3.15
C LEU A 179 -8.64 -20.22 3.86
N TYR A 180 -7.34 -20.35 3.63
CA TYR A 180 -6.54 -21.28 4.40
C TYR A 180 -6.35 -20.78 5.84
N PRO A 181 -6.06 -21.66 6.82
CA PRO A 181 -5.96 -21.28 8.22
C PRO A 181 -4.95 -20.16 8.54
N TRP A 182 -3.93 -19.97 7.72
CA TRP A 182 -2.90 -18.92 7.88
C TRP A 182 -3.18 -17.66 7.05
N GLU A 183 -4.22 -17.67 6.23
CA GLU A 183 -4.55 -16.54 5.39
C GLU A 183 -5.48 -15.57 6.09
N SER A 184 -5.36 -14.32 5.66
CA SER A 184 -6.29 -13.27 6.03
C SER A 184 -6.52 -12.38 4.83
N GLU A 185 -7.56 -11.58 4.91
CA GLU A 185 -7.81 -10.52 3.96
C GLU A 185 -7.81 -9.18 4.67
N SER A 186 -7.31 -8.16 3.99
CA SER A 186 -7.35 -6.79 4.45
C SER A 186 -7.70 -5.84 3.31
N PHE A 187 -8.58 -4.90 3.63
CA PHE A 187 -9.11 -3.92 2.70
C PHE A 187 -9.08 -2.56 3.38
N ASP A 188 -8.73 -1.52 2.63
CA ASP A 188 -8.89 -0.14 3.08
C ASP A 188 -10.05 0.49 2.34
N VAL A 189 -10.99 1.09 3.08
CA VAL A 189 -11.98 1.99 2.48
C VAL A 189 -11.56 3.40 2.80
N CYS A 190 -11.29 4.19 1.77
CA CYS A 190 -10.77 5.54 1.90
C CYS A 190 -11.75 6.56 1.32
N MET A 191 -11.95 7.66 2.03
CA MET A 191 -12.72 8.82 1.57
C MET A 191 -11.79 9.98 1.24
N GLU A 192 -11.90 10.51 0.02
CA GLU A 192 -11.13 11.64 -0.49
C GLU A 192 -12.04 12.62 -1.25
N GLY A 193 -12.30 13.78 -0.64
CA GLY A 193 -13.39 14.67 -1.00
C GLY A 193 -14.73 13.94 -0.90
N ASN A 194 -15.52 13.96 -1.97
CA ASN A 194 -16.81 13.25 -2.03
C ASN A 194 -16.71 11.82 -2.56
N ARG A 195 -15.50 11.31 -2.80
CA ARG A 195 -15.25 9.97 -3.32
C ARG A 195 -14.93 9.01 -2.19
N VAL A 196 -15.41 7.79 -2.32
CA VAL A 196 -15.10 6.68 -1.40
C VAL A 196 -14.67 5.51 -2.28
N ASP A 197 -13.44 5.09 -2.09
CA ASP A 197 -12.77 4.04 -2.86
C ASP A 197 -12.45 2.86 -1.93
N LEU A 198 -12.43 1.66 -2.51
CA LEU A 198 -12.02 0.42 -1.85
C LEU A 198 -10.67 -0.02 -2.43
N ASP A 199 -9.66 -0.14 -1.57
CA ASP A 199 -8.31 -0.60 -1.93
C ASP A 199 -8.02 -1.95 -1.25
N PRO A 200 -8.01 -3.08 -1.98
CA PRO A 200 -7.57 -4.36 -1.43
C PRO A 200 -6.06 -4.31 -1.09
N ARG A 201 -5.72 -4.51 0.19
CA ARG A 201 -4.32 -4.46 0.68
C ARG A 201 -3.65 -5.82 0.62
N HIS A 202 -4.35 -6.84 1.10
CA HIS A 202 -3.89 -8.23 1.05
C HIS A 202 -5.11 -9.14 0.86
N SER A 203 -5.07 -10.02 -0.14
CA SER A 203 -6.15 -10.96 -0.40
C SER A 203 -5.66 -12.13 -1.27
N PRO A 204 -6.02 -13.39 -0.94
CA PRO A 204 -5.80 -14.53 -1.83
C PRO A 204 -6.83 -14.59 -2.96
N TYR A 205 -7.81 -13.69 -3.01
CA TYR A 205 -8.81 -13.60 -4.06
C TYR A 205 -8.77 -12.26 -4.80
N ARG A 206 -9.07 -12.33 -6.10
CA ARG A 206 -9.51 -11.17 -6.86
C ARG A 206 -11.03 -11.04 -6.74
N TYR A 207 -11.51 -9.84 -6.50
CA TYR A 207 -12.93 -9.56 -6.30
C TYR A 207 -13.53 -8.80 -7.48
N SER A 208 -14.79 -9.11 -7.78
CA SER A 208 -15.69 -8.16 -8.42
C SER A 208 -16.38 -7.34 -7.34
N GLU A 209 -16.35 -6.03 -7.51
CA GLU A 209 -16.92 -5.07 -6.57
C GLU A 209 -18.24 -4.52 -7.13
N ARG A 210 -19.29 -4.56 -6.30
CA ARG A 210 -20.53 -3.84 -6.56
C ARG A 210 -20.79 -2.85 -5.43
N ARG A 211 -20.63 -1.57 -5.73
CA ARG A 211 -20.94 -0.46 -4.83
C ARG A 211 -22.43 -0.13 -4.86
N GLU A 212 -23.04 -0.05 -3.68
CA GLU A 212 -24.43 0.38 -3.49
C GLU A 212 -24.50 1.56 -2.51
N GLY A 213 -25.43 2.48 -2.74
CA GLY A 213 -25.58 3.68 -1.92
C GLY A 213 -24.65 4.84 -2.33
N MET A 214 -25.02 6.06 -1.92
CA MET A 214 -24.28 7.28 -2.24
C MET A 214 -23.45 7.80 -1.06
N TYR A 215 -24.07 7.93 0.11
CA TYR A 215 -23.43 8.36 1.37
C TYR A 215 -23.44 7.28 2.45
N ASP A 216 -24.36 6.31 2.34
CA ASP A 216 -24.37 5.10 3.14
C ASP A 216 -23.98 3.93 2.23
N ILE A 217 -22.68 3.74 2.09
CA ILE A 217 -22.09 2.91 1.05
C ILE A 217 -21.96 1.48 1.55
N THR A 218 -22.28 0.53 0.67
CA THR A 218 -22.01 -0.88 0.88
C THR A 218 -21.24 -1.42 -0.32
N PHE A 219 -20.08 -2.00 -0.06
CA PHE A 219 -19.28 -2.69 -1.08
C PHE A 219 -19.58 -4.18 -0.99
N ASN A 220 -20.31 -4.70 -1.98
CA ASN A 220 -20.58 -6.13 -2.11
C ASN A 220 -19.47 -6.77 -2.94
N LEU A 221 -18.66 -7.61 -2.30
CA LEU A 221 -17.47 -8.25 -2.86
C LEU A 221 -17.78 -9.71 -3.20
N THR A 222 -17.68 -10.05 -4.49
CA THR A 222 -17.83 -11.43 -4.97
C THR A 222 -16.46 -11.98 -5.40
N PRO A 223 -15.96 -13.07 -4.80
CA PRO A 223 -14.66 -13.64 -5.15
C PRO A 223 -14.74 -14.22 -6.57
N ASN A 224 -13.78 -13.86 -7.43
CA ASN A 224 -13.72 -14.33 -8.81
C ASN A 224 -12.82 -15.56 -8.92
N TYR A 225 -11.53 -15.38 -8.69
CA TYR A 225 -10.54 -16.44 -8.74
C TYR A 225 -9.47 -16.20 -7.68
N ARG A 226 -8.84 -17.31 -7.29
CA ARG A 226 -7.79 -17.32 -6.29
C ARG A 226 -6.44 -16.97 -6.92
N THR A 227 -5.65 -16.19 -6.23
CA THR A 227 -4.26 -15.88 -6.58
C THR A 227 -3.32 -16.57 -5.59
N PRO A 228 -2.23 -17.20 -6.05
CA PRO A 228 -1.25 -17.81 -5.15
C PRO A 228 -0.69 -16.79 -4.16
N THR A 229 -0.56 -17.19 -2.89
CA THR A 229 -0.09 -16.35 -1.78
C THR A 229 1.24 -16.84 -1.23
N ALA A 230 1.91 -16.04 -0.39
CA ALA A 230 3.10 -16.50 0.30
C ALA A 230 2.74 -17.71 1.19
N PRO A 231 3.58 -18.75 1.26
CA PRO A 231 3.33 -19.86 2.18
C PRO A 231 3.41 -19.38 3.63
N ASP A 232 2.68 -20.04 4.54
CA ASP A 232 2.75 -19.70 5.97
C ASP A 232 4.18 -19.79 6.49
N SER A 233 4.73 -18.66 6.96
CA SER A 233 6.04 -18.62 7.59
C SER A 233 6.19 -19.58 8.78
N ASN A 234 5.09 -19.93 9.43
CA ASN A 234 5.01 -20.86 10.57
C ASN A 234 4.52 -22.26 10.20
N GLY A 235 4.31 -22.53 8.91
CA GLY A 235 3.81 -23.80 8.39
C GLY A 235 4.82 -24.92 8.57
N LEU A 236 6.09 -24.66 8.28
CA LEU A 236 7.20 -25.57 8.55
C LEU A 236 7.99 -25.16 9.80
N TYR A 237 8.39 -26.13 10.61
CA TYR A 237 9.19 -25.93 11.81
C TYR A 237 10.18 -27.08 12.04
N SER A 238 11.36 -26.77 12.57
CA SER A 238 12.38 -27.76 12.92
C SER A 238 11.94 -28.50 14.18
N THR A 239 11.93 -29.82 14.14
CA THR A 239 11.64 -30.67 15.31
C THR A 239 12.91 -31.21 15.95
N GLU A 240 13.93 -31.52 15.15
CA GLU A 240 15.17 -32.14 15.62
C GLU A 240 16.31 -31.85 14.64
N PHE A 241 17.49 -31.52 15.17
CA PHE A 241 18.74 -31.51 14.40
C PHE A 241 19.78 -32.36 15.13
N SER A 242 20.32 -33.37 14.46
CA SER A 242 21.25 -34.32 15.07
C SER A 242 22.34 -34.76 14.10
N TYR A 243 23.41 -35.35 14.64
CA TYR A 243 24.50 -35.94 13.88
C TYR A 243 24.75 -37.37 14.34
N LYS A 244 24.74 -38.30 13.39
CA LYS A 244 24.99 -39.73 13.64
C LYS A 244 25.64 -40.36 12.43
N GLU A 245 26.63 -41.23 12.65
CA GLU A 245 27.25 -42.04 11.59
C GLU A 245 27.79 -41.22 10.41
N GLY A 246 28.39 -40.05 10.69
CA GLY A 246 28.95 -39.21 9.64
C GLY A 246 27.95 -38.28 8.94
N LYS A 247 26.66 -38.33 9.31
CA LYS A 247 25.58 -37.61 8.63
C LYS A 247 24.81 -36.70 9.57
N PHE A 248 24.46 -35.54 9.06
CA PHE A 248 23.52 -34.62 9.67
C PHE A 248 22.10 -35.02 9.30
N THR A 249 21.19 -34.94 10.28
CA THR A 249 19.76 -35.17 10.07
C THR A 249 19.00 -33.98 10.60
N LEU A 250 18.25 -33.30 9.74
CA LEU A 250 17.29 -32.27 10.12
C LEU A 250 15.88 -32.82 9.90
N ARG A 251 15.08 -32.84 10.97
CA ARG A 251 13.65 -33.20 10.91
C ARG A 251 12.80 -31.94 10.94
N VAL A 252 11.88 -31.86 10.00
CA VAL A 252 10.99 -30.72 9.82
C VAL A 252 9.55 -31.22 9.87
N GLY A 253 8.72 -30.62 10.71
CA GLY A 253 7.28 -30.83 10.73
C GLY A 253 6.56 -29.83 9.83
N ASP A 254 5.46 -30.26 9.22
CA ASP A 254 4.57 -29.43 8.40
C ASP A 254 3.16 -29.43 8.99
N LYS A 255 2.70 -28.26 9.44
CA LYS A 255 1.35 -28.10 10.03
C LYS A 255 0.23 -28.20 9.00
N TRP A 256 0.53 -27.89 7.74
CA TRP A 256 -0.47 -27.62 6.70
C TRP A 256 -0.35 -28.57 5.52
N ALA A 257 0.34 -29.70 5.67
CA ALA A 257 0.59 -30.64 4.59
C ALA A 257 -0.69 -31.07 3.85
N SER A 258 -1.81 -31.23 4.56
CA SER A 258 -3.11 -31.57 3.97
C SER A 258 -3.67 -30.49 3.06
N GLU A 259 -3.51 -29.21 3.41
CA GLU A 259 -3.96 -28.07 2.61
C GLU A 259 -3.12 -27.91 1.33
N TYR A 260 -1.89 -28.41 1.37
CA TYR A 260 -0.95 -28.40 0.25
C TYR A 260 -0.88 -29.74 -0.50
N ALA A 261 -1.92 -30.59 -0.38
CA ALA A 261 -1.97 -31.87 -1.05
C ALA A 261 -1.75 -31.73 -2.57
N GLY A 262 -0.74 -32.44 -3.10
CA GLY A 262 -0.35 -32.39 -4.51
C GLY A 262 0.70 -31.32 -4.85
N GLU A 263 1.07 -30.45 -3.91
CA GLU A 263 2.21 -29.54 -4.08
C GLU A 263 3.54 -30.19 -3.66
N LYS A 264 4.64 -29.57 -4.09
CA LYS A 264 5.98 -29.92 -3.64
C LYS A 264 6.51 -28.90 -2.64
N VAL A 265 7.36 -29.35 -1.74
CA VAL A 265 8.09 -28.51 -0.80
C VAL A 265 9.57 -28.60 -1.10
N MET A 266 10.17 -27.45 -1.38
CA MET A 266 11.61 -27.32 -1.49
C MET A 266 12.15 -26.79 -0.17
N VAL A 267 13.04 -27.54 0.47
CA VAL A 267 13.74 -27.12 1.69
C VAL A 267 15.22 -26.92 1.36
N LYS A 268 15.72 -25.73 1.62
CA LYS A 268 17.13 -25.39 1.46
C LYS A 268 17.80 -25.36 2.81
N VAL A 269 18.91 -26.08 2.94
CA VAL A 269 19.75 -26.12 4.14
C VAL A 269 21.15 -25.61 3.81
N GLU A 270 21.71 -24.83 4.71
CA GLU A 270 23.10 -24.36 4.67
C GLU A 270 23.77 -24.74 5.99
N LEU A 271 24.80 -25.58 5.91
CA LEU A 271 25.50 -26.11 7.08
C LEU A 271 26.59 -25.12 7.50
N PHE A 272 26.62 -24.76 8.77
CA PHE A 272 27.68 -23.92 9.34
C PHE A 272 28.44 -24.68 10.41
N LYS A 273 29.76 -24.47 10.43
CA LYS A 273 30.62 -24.82 11.56
C LYS A 273 30.88 -23.55 12.37
N ASP A 274 30.55 -23.62 13.65
CA ASP A 274 30.74 -22.56 14.64
C ASP A 274 32.23 -22.52 15.01
N GLY A 275 32.94 -21.48 14.56
CA GLY A 275 34.37 -21.35 14.75
C GLY A 275 34.76 -20.67 16.06
N PHE A 276 36.05 -20.76 16.40
CA PHE A 276 36.62 -20.11 17.57
C PHE A 276 36.71 -18.59 17.34
N LEU A 277 36.37 -17.81 18.38
CA LEU A 277 36.36 -16.34 18.47
C LEU A 277 35.25 -15.60 17.69
N PHE A 278 35.08 -15.75 16.37
CA PHE A 278 34.01 -15.03 15.62
C PHE A 278 33.76 -15.49 14.17
N PHE A 279 34.44 -16.53 13.68
CA PHE A 279 34.31 -16.96 12.29
C PHE A 279 33.39 -18.18 12.16
N ASN A 280 32.12 -17.97 11.84
CA ASN A 280 31.25 -19.05 11.38
C ASN A 280 31.60 -19.36 9.92
N SER A 281 31.99 -20.60 9.62
CA SER A 281 32.31 -21.01 8.26
C SER A 281 31.12 -21.75 7.64
N SER A 282 30.67 -21.29 6.47
CA SER A 282 29.70 -22.04 5.66
C SER A 282 30.40 -23.27 5.09
N LYS A 283 29.76 -24.43 5.20
CA LYS A 283 30.19 -25.71 4.61
C LYS A 283 29.52 -26.00 3.28
N GLY A 284 28.64 -25.10 2.84
CA GLY A 284 27.89 -25.21 1.61
C GLY A 284 26.39 -25.36 1.87
N GLU A 285 25.65 -25.48 0.78
CA GLU A 285 24.19 -25.57 0.77
C GLU A 285 23.68 -26.80 0.01
N LYS A 286 22.48 -27.26 0.34
CA LYS A 286 21.79 -28.36 -0.35
C LYS A 286 20.30 -28.09 -0.38
N GLU A 287 19.67 -28.37 -1.52
CA GLU A 287 18.23 -28.28 -1.69
C GLU A 287 17.62 -29.68 -1.74
N PHE A 288 16.50 -29.85 -1.03
CA PHE A 288 15.71 -31.06 -1.01
C PHE A 288 14.32 -30.75 -1.55
N ASN A 289 13.77 -31.65 -2.37
CA ASN A 289 12.42 -31.52 -2.90
C ASN A 289 11.60 -32.72 -2.44
N PHE A 290 10.47 -32.44 -1.79
CA PHE A 290 9.55 -33.44 -1.26
C PHE A 290 8.14 -33.20 -1.78
N ASP A 291 7.31 -34.22 -1.80
CA ASP A 291 5.86 -34.04 -1.91
C ASP A 291 5.30 -33.58 -0.55
N ALA A 292 4.17 -32.87 -0.53
CA ALA A 292 3.55 -32.41 0.71
C ALA A 292 3.29 -33.59 1.69
N SER A 293 3.81 -33.50 2.92
CA SER A 293 3.75 -34.54 3.95
C SER A 293 3.86 -33.87 5.34
N ASN A 294 3.29 -34.50 6.37
CA ASN A 294 3.29 -33.97 7.75
C ASN A 294 4.71 -33.80 8.34
N GLY A 295 5.71 -34.44 7.75
CA GLY A 295 7.09 -34.28 8.16
C GLY A 295 8.08 -34.73 7.09
N TYR A 296 9.30 -34.20 7.23
CA TYR A 296 10.42 -34.40 6.33
C TYR A 296 11.66 -34.76 7.12
N GLU A 297 12.44 -35.70 6.60
CA GLU A 297 13.73 -36.08 7.14
C GLU A 297 14.81 -35.77 6.10
N LEU A 298 15.63 -34.76 6.41
CA LEU A 298 16.70 -34.28 5.55
C LEU A 298 18.02 -34.87 6.04
N VAL A 299 18.53 -35.87 5.33
CA VAL A 299 19.80 -36.52 5.65
C VAL A 299 20.88 -36.08 4.67
N PHE A 300 22.00 -35.59 5.17
CA PHE A 300 23.14 -35.15 4.35
C PHE A 300 24.48 -35.30 5.07
N ALA A 301 25.52 -35.60 4.31
CA ALA A 301 26.91 -35.48 4.75
C ALA A 301 27.48 -34.10 4.36
N GLU A 302 28.57 -33.67 5.01
CA GLU A 302 29.29 -32.45 4.63
C GLU A 302 29.77 -32.51 3.16
N SER A 303 30.13 -33.71 2.67
CA SER A 303 30.52 -33.94 1.28
C SER A 303 29.39 -33.74 0.26
N ASP A 304 28.12 -33.79 0.69
CA ASP A 304 26.97 -33.63 -0.20
C ASP A 304 26.63 -32.14 -0.44
N MET A 305 27.30 -31.23 0.26
CA MET A 305 27.00 -29.81 0.24
C MET A 305 27.67 -29.15 -0.97
N ILE A 306 26.91 -28.30 -1.66
CA ILE A 306 27.42 -27.47 -2.75
C ILE A 306 28.15 -26.29 -2.13
N LYS A 307 29.46 -26.19 -2.37
CA LYS A 307 30.31 -25.12 -1.82
C LYS A 307 29.86 -23.76 -2.37
N THR A 308 29.49 -22.85 -1.47
CA THR A 308 29.12 -21.47 -1.82
C THR A 308 30.36 -20.58 -1.90
N LYS A 309 30.20 -19.32 -2.31
CA LYS A 309 31.30 -18.33 -2.28
C LYS A 309 31.81 -18.05 -0.86
N GLU A 310 31.00 -18.37 0.15
CA GLU A 310 31.31 -18.22 1.58
C GLU A 310 31.97 -19.49 2.16
N PHE A 311 32.26 -20.49 1.32
CA PHE A 311 32.93 -21.71 1.75
C PHE A 311 34.34 -21.40 2.27
N VAL A 312 34.62 -21.84 3.50
CA VAL A 312 35.96 -21.77 4.11
C VAL A 312 36.43 -23.19 4.41
N ASP A 313 37.57 -23.56 3.80
CA ASP A 313 38.26 -24.80 4.11
C ASP A 313 39.02 -24.65 5.44
N ASP A 314 38.47 -25.25 6.49
CA ASP A 314 39.05 -25.28 7.83
C ASP A 314 39.43 -26.70 8.25
N SER A 315 39.70 -27.57 7.28
CA SER A 315 40.12 -28.97 7.50
C SER A 315 41.32 -29.09 8.45
N ASN A 316 42.18 -28.06 8.50
CA ASN A 316 43.36 -28.01 9.36
C ASN A 316 43.09 -27.49 10.79
N ASP A 317 41.89 -27.02 11.10
CA ASP A 317 41.56 -26.53 12.44
C ASP A 317 41.07 -27.67 13.35
N MET A 318 42.00 -28.18 14.17
CA MET A 318 41.75 -29.24 15.15
C MET A 318 41.47 -28.70 16.57
N ARG A 319 41.26 -27.39 16.77
CA ARG A 319 41.12 -26.82 18.12
C ARG A 319 39.67 -26.81 18.61
N GLY A 320 39.37 -27.66 19.60
CA GLY A 320 38.12 -27.65 20.37
C GLY A 320 36.98 -28.50 19.79
N PRO A 321 35.90 -28.72 20.56
CA PRO A 321 34.72 -29.45 20.09
C PRO A 321 34.07 -28.70 18.92
N LYS A 322 33.86 -29.40 17.81
CA LYS A 322 33.29 -28.79 16.61
C LYS A 322 31.78 -28.68 16.80
N LYS A 323 31.29 -27.44 16.87
CA LYS A 323 29.85 -27.17 16.92
C LYS A 323 29.33 -26.88 15.52
N TYR A 324 28.18 -27.46 15.19
CA TYR A 324 27.52 -27.28 13.91
C TYR A 324 26.09 -26.81 14.11
N TYR A 325 25.59 -26.00 13.18
CA TYR A 325 24.18 -25.62 13.10
C TYR A 325 23.80 -25.47 11.63
N VAL A 326 22.51 -25.47 11.35
CA VAL A 326 21.99 -25.30 9.99
C VAL A 326 21.18 -24.03 9.92
N LYS A 327 21.48 -23.18 8.94
CA LYS A 327 20.53 -22.18 8.47
C LYS A 327 19.60 -22.83 7.45
N TRP A 328 18.31 -22.63 7.57
CA TRP A 328 17.37 -23.25 6.64
C TRP A 328 16.20 -22.36 6.31
N GLY A 329 15.54 -22.70 5.21
CA GLY A 329 14.30 -22.11 4.78
C GLY A 329 13.63 -23.00 3.76
N PHE A 330 12.44 -22.59 3.33
CA PHE A 330 11.65 -23.40 2.41
C PHE A 330 10.84 -22.53 1.45
N ARG A 331 10.40 -23.13 0.36
CA ARG A 331 9.33 -22.61 -0.48
C ARG A 331 8.43 -23.77 -0.89
N ARG A 332 7.17 -23.46 -1.17
CA ARG A 332 6.22 -24.43 -1.74
C ARG A 332 6.08 -24.17 -3.23
N ILE A 333 6.00 -25.25 -3.99
CA ILE A 333 5.93 -25.25 -5.45
C ILE A 333 4.59 -25.87 -5.87
N GLY A 334 3.66 -25.00 -6.29
CA GLY A 334 2.32 -25.41 -6.69
C GLY A 334 1.40 -24.24 -7.06
N SER A 335 0.09 -24.45 -6.97
CA SER A 335 -0.95 -23.48 -7.35
C SER A 335 -1.49 -22.65 -6.18
N VAL A 336 -1.25 -23.09 -4.94
CA VAL A 336 -1.63 -22.40 -3.71
C VAL A 336 -0.59 -21.33 -3.35
N SER A 337 0.69 -21.66 -3.48
CA SER A 337 1.79 -20.77 -3.07
C SER A 337 2.43 -20.03 -4.24
N ASN A 338 2.86 -18.79 -4.02
CA ASN A 338 3.56 -17.95 -5.00
C ASN A 338 5.06 -18.31 -5.19
N ASN A 339 5.51 -19.47 -4.71
CA ASN A 339 6.91 -19.92 -4.69
C ASN A 339 7.89 -19.03 -3.89
N GLU A 340 7.37 -18.13 -3.04
CA GLU A 340 8.21 -17.29 -2.18
C GLU A 340 9.00 -18.11 -1.17
N TYR A 341 10.26 -17.72 -0.96
CA TYR A 341 11.18 -18.38 -0.05
C TYR A 341 11.07 -17.80 1.36
N VAL A 342 10.73 -18.65 2.32
CA VAL A 342 10.62 -18.33 3.73
C VAL A 342 11.91 -18.75 4.43
N ASN A 343 12.63 -17.77 4.99
CA ASN A 343 13.79 -18.02 5.84
C ASN A 343 13.34 -18.40 7.27
N LYS A 344 13.80 -19.54 7.78
CA LYS A 344 13.45 -20.08 9.10
C LYS A 344 14.51 -19.80 10.17
N GLY A 345 15.61 -19.17 9.81
CA GLY A 345 16.71 -18.88 10.73
C GLY A 345 17.64 -20.09 10.91
N SER A 346 18.17 -20.26 12.12
CA SER A 346 19.15 -21.30 12.45
C SER A 346 18.58 -22.33 13.43
N THR A 347 19.02 -23.57 13.33
CA THR A 347 18.79 -24.60 14.35
C THR A 347 19.64 -24.35 15.60
N ASP A 348 19.38 -25.11 16.65
CA ASP A 348 20.31 -25.23 17.76
C ASP A 348 21.65 -25.81 17.30
N LYS A 349 22.72 -25.42 18.01
CA LYS A 349 24.07 -25.91 17.77
C LYS A 349 24.25 -27.29 18.41
N ILE A 350 24.75 -28.25 17.64
CA ILE A 350 25.14 -29.58 18.14
C ILE A 350 26.66 -29.71 18.18
N ALA A 351 27.20 -30.39 19.18
CA ALA A 351 28.62 -30.72 19.26
C ALA A 351 28.85 -32.12 18.68
N ILE A 352 29.90 -32.26 17.88
CA ILE A 352 30.36 -33.52 17.27
C ILE A 352 31.73 -33.89 17.83
#